data_AF-A0A732H0V8-F1
#
_entry.id   AF-A0A732H0V8-F1
#
_cell.length_a   1.000
_cell.length_b   1.000
_cell.length_c   1.000
_cell.angle_alpha   90.00
_cell.angle_beta   90.00
_cell.angle_gamma   90.00
#
_symmetry.space_group_name_H-M   'P 1'
#
loop_
_entity.id
_entity.type
_entity.pdbx_description
1 polymer ?
#
loop_
_entity_poly.entity_id
_entity_poly.type
_entity_poly.pdbx_seq_one_letter_code
_entity_poly.pdbx_strand_id
1 'polypeptide(L)'
;RKLKDESIAHNALLKTNVEELKEKYPQHKICYYETADAFKVIMEAASNIGYDTENPYTHHGYVHVPGAKDPQLDICPQYVFNDLVHPTQEVHHCFAIMLESFIAHHYSTE
;
A
#
# COMPACT_ATOMS: atom_id res chain seq x y z
N ARG A 1 -5.06 -12.77 -12.95
CA ARG A 1 -6.19 -12.20 -13.74
C ARG A 1 -7.42 -12.01 -12.86
N LYS A 2 -8.06 -13.08 -12.34
CA LYS A 2 -9.28 -12.97 -11.50
C LYS A 2 -9.19 -11.99 -10.30
N LEU A 3 -8.12 -12.06 -9.49
CA LEU A 3 -7.93 -11.18 -8.32
C LEU A 3 -7.74 -9.68 -8.68
N LYS A 4 -7.18 -9.40 -9.87
CA LYS A 4 -7.00 -8.02 -10.35
C LYS A 4 -8.36 -7.41 -10.69
N ASP A 5 -9.23 -8.19 -11.32
CA ASP A 5 -10.58 -7.76 -11.69
C ASP A 5 -11.45 -7.53 -10.44
N GLU A 6 -11.33 -8.41 -9.44
CA GLU A 6 -12.02 -8.27 -8.14
C GLU A 6 -11.57 -7.02 -7.37
N SER A 7 -10.26 -6.74 -7.32
CA SER A 7 -9.73 -5.54 -6.66
C SER A 7 -10.15 -4.25 -7.36
N ILE A 8 -10.19 -4.25 -8.70
CA ILE A 8 -10.68 -3.10 -9.48
C ILE A 8 -12.17 -2.85 -9.20
N ALA A 9 -13.00 -3.91 -9.24
CA ALA A 9 -14.42 -3.80 -8.96
C ALA A 9 -14.70 -3.35 -7.52
N HIS A 10 -13.94 -3.88 -6.55
CA HIS A 10 -14.01 -3.47 -5.16
C HIS A 10 -13.73 -1.97 -4.99
N ASN A 11 -12.61 -1.48 -5.53
CA ASN A 11 -12.23 -0.07 -5.40
C ASN A 11 -13.21 0.88 -6.10
N ALA A 12 -13.75 0.48 -7.26
CA ALA A 12 -14.78 1.24 -7.95
C ALA A 12 -16.06 1.35 -7.10
N LEU A 13 -16.53 0.25 -6.51
CA LEU A 13 -17.71 0.26 -5.63
C LEU A 13 -17.46 1.07 -4.35
N LEU A 14 -16.29 0.92 -3.73
CA LEU A 14 -15.91 1.68 -2.55
C LEU A 14 -15.91 3.19 -2.84
N LYS A 15 -15.36 3.61 -3.97
CA LYS A 15 -15.34 5.01 -4.39
C LYS A 15 -16.75 5.58 -4.53
N THR A 16 -17.66 4.85 -5.19
CA THR A 16 -19.07 5.26 -5.30
C THR A 16 -19.72 5.43 -3.93
N ASN A 17 -19.55 4.43 -3.05
CA ASN A 17 -20.14 4.47 -1.70
C ASN A 17 -19.57 5.62 -0.85
N VAL A 18 -18.28 5.97 -1.02
CA VAL A 18 -17.68 7.12 -0.32
C VAL A 18 -18.29 8.44 -0.81
N GLU A 19 -18.55 8.60 -2.11
CA GLU A 19 -19.23 9.80 -2.62
C GLU A 19 -20.67 9.91 -2.08
N GLU A 20 -21.43 8.81 -2.04
CA GLU A 20 -22.76 8.79 -1.42
C GLU A 20 -22.72 9.18 0.07
N LEU A 21 -21.70 8.71 0.80
CA LEU A 21 -21.51 9.07 2.21
C LEU A 21 -21.19 10.56 2.39
N LYS A 22 -20.38 11.15 1.49
CA LYS A 22 -20.06 12.59 1.51
C LYS A 22 -21.31 13.45 1.30
N GLU A 23 -22.19 13.04 0.38
CA GLU A 23 -23.46 13.73 0.15
C GLU A 23 -24.42 13.58 1.34
N LYS A 24 -24.49 12.39 1.93
CA LYS A 24 -25.39 12.09 3.04
C LYS A 24 -24.98 12.77 4.36
N TYR A 25 -23.68 12.98 4.56
CA TYR A 25 -23.13 13.50 5.80
C TYR A 25 -22.18 14.70 5.56
N PRO A 26 -22.69 15.83 5.05
CA PRO A 26 -21.86 16.97 4.65
C PRO A 26 -21.10 17.63 5.82
N GLN A 27 -21.54 17.42 7.06
CA GLN A 27 -20.84 17.88 8.27
C GLN A 27 -19.57 17.07 8.59
N HIS A 28 -19.38 15.91 7.95
CA HIS A 28 -18.20 15.07 8.13
C HIS A 28 -17.31 15.15 6.89
N LYS A 29 -16.03 15.40 7.11
CA LYS A 29 -15.03 15.36 6.04
C LYS A 29 -14.67 13.90 5.79
N ILE A 30 -15.19 13.36 4.69
CA ILE A 30 -14.94 11.98 4.26
C ILE A 30 -14.15 12.07 2.95
N CYS A 31 -13.02 11.37 2.88
CA CYS A 31 -12.17 11.35 1.69
C CYS A 31 -11.81 9.91 1.33
N TYR A 32 -11.74 9.63 0.03
CA TYR A 32 -11.25 8.37 -0.50
C TYR A 32 -9.79 8.53 -0.91
N TYR A 33 -8.91 7.68 -0.37
CA TYR A 33 -7.49 7.65 -0.73
C TYR A 33 -7.24 6.49 -1.71
N GLU A 34 -6.79 6.80 -2.93
CA GLU A 34 -6.54 5.80 -3.97
C GLU A 34 -5.20 5.10 -3.73
N THR A 35 -5.23 4.09 -2.85
CA THR A 35 -4.05 3.33 -2.44
C THR A 35 -3.38 2.61 -3.61
N ALA A 36 -4.15 2.16 -4.60
CA ALA A 36 -3.62 1.44 -5.75
C ALA A 36 -2.75 2.35 -6.63
N ASP A 37 -3.14 3.61 -6.82
CA ASP A 37 -2.35 4.57 -7.60
C ASP A 37 -1.12 5.04 -6.81
N ALA A 38 -1.26 5.26 -5.50
CA ALA A 38 -0.11 5.56 -4.64
C ALA A 38 0.94 4.44 -4.71
N PHE A 39 0.51 3.18 -4.64
CA PHE A 39 1.42 2.04 -4.73
C PHE A 39 2.07 1.90 -6.11
N LYS A 40 1.36 2.20 -7.21
CA LYS A 40 1.95 2.22 -8.56
C LYS A 40 3.10 3.21 -8.67
N VAL A 41 2.97 4.41 -8.10
CA VAL A 41 4.03 5.42 -8.10
C VAL A 41 5.27 4.90 -7.37
N ILE A 42 5.09 4.24 -6.22
CA ILE A 42 6.21 3.64 -5.48
C ILE A 42 6.87 2.52 -6.29
N MET A 43 6.08 1.64 -6.91
CA MET A 43 6.58 0.55 -7.77
C MET A 43 7.41 1.07 -8.95
N GLU A 44 6.94 2.13 -9.61
CA GLU A 44 7.67 2.76 -10.72
C GLU A 44 8.99 3.37 -10.24
N ALA A 45 8.97 4.10 -9.13
CA ALA A 45 10.18 4.67 -8.53
C ALA A 45 11.18 3.58 -8.13
N ALA A 46 10.72 2.51 -7.47
CA ALA A 46 11.54 1.37 -7.04
C ALA A 46 12.20 0.66 -8.23
N SER A 47 11.43 0.41 -9.30
CA SER A 47 11.96 -0.16 -10.55
C SER A 47 13.06 0.71 -11.15
N ASN A 48 12.87 2.03 -11.18
CA ASN A 48 13.84 2.98 -11.73
C ASN A 48 15.16 3.06 -10.95
N ILE A 49 15.16 2.69 -9.66
CA ILE A 49 16.37 2.67 -8.81
C ILE A 49 16.95 1.26 -8.62
N GLY A 50 16.40 0.25 -9.31
CA GLY A 50 16.94 -1.11 -9.34
C GLY A 50 16.46 -2.05 -8.24
N TYR A 51 15.34 -1.74 -7.57
CA TYR A 51 14.73 -2.67 -6.61
C TYR A 51 14.04 -3.83 -7.36
N ASP A 52 14.04 -5.01 -6.76
CA ASP A 52 13.21 -6.12 -7.25
C ASP A 52 11.74 -5.83 -6.94
N THR A 53 10.95 -5.72 -8.00
CA THR A 53 9.52 -5.42 -7.96
C THR A 53 8.65 -6.64 -8.27
N GLU A 54 9.26 -7.76 -8.65
CA GLU A 54 8.57 -8.96 -9.12
C GLU A 54 8.63 -10.11 -8.11
N ASN A 55 9.70 -10.19 -7.33
CA ASN A 55 9.94 -11.25 -6.37
C ASN A 55 9.89 -10.75 -4.92
N PRO A 56 9.51 -11.61 -3.97
CA PRO A 56 9.66 -11.32 -2.55
C PRO A 56 11.10 -11.51 -2.09
N TYR A 57 11.53 -10.76 -1.07
CA TYR A 57 12.81 -11.00 -0.40
C TYR A 57 12.88 -12.39 0.26
N THR A 58 11.81 -12.82 0.92
CA THR A 58 11.70 -14.12 1.58
C THR A 58 10.41 -14.86 1.20
N HIS A 59 10.53 -16.16 0.90
CA HIS A 59 9.39 -17.05 0.68
C HIS A 59 8.82 -17.66 1.96
N HIS A 60 9.50 -17.50 3.11
CA HIS A 60 9.12 -18.09 4.39
C HIS A 60 8.47 -17.08 5.36
N GLY A 61 8.25 -15.84 4.90
CA GLY A 61 7.78 -14.74 5.74
C GLY A 61 8.93 -14.08 6.51
N TYR A 62 8.64 -12.93 7.12
CA TYR A 62 9.58 -12.12 7.90
C TYR A 62 9.28 -12.17 9.42
N VAL A 63 8.33 -13.02 9.83
CA VAL A 63 7.95 -13.25 11.23
C VAL A 63 8.37 -14.66 11.65
N HIS A 64 8.81 -14.80 12.90
CA HIS A 64 9.10 -16.12 13.46
C HIS A 64 7.81 -16.93 13.60
N VAL A 65 7.79 -18.14 13.05
CA VAL A 65 6.71 -19.12 13.23
C VAL A 65 7.29 -20.32 13.98
N PRO A 66 6.75 -20.70 15.16
CA PRO A 66 7.24 -21.84 15.90
C PRO A 66 7.26 -23.13 15.06
N GLY A 67 8.40 -23.80 15.01
CA GLY A 67 8.60 -25.02 14.22
C GLY A 67 8.94 -24.79 12.74
N ALA A 68 8.99 -23.54 12.28
CA ALA A 68 9.53 -23.17 10.97
C ALA A 68 11.01 -22.75 11.09
N LYS A 69 11.69 -22.65 9.94
CA LYS A 69 13.01 -22.02 9.87
C LYS A 69 12.88 -20.54 10.23
N ASP A 70 13.78 -20.04 11.08
CA ASP A 70 13.82 -18.61 11.41
C ASP A 70 13.99 -17.75 10.15
N PRO A 71 13.27 -16.61 10.06
CA PRO A 71 13.43 -15.70 8.94
C PRO A 71 14.84 -15.10 8.96
N GLN A 72 15.45 -15.01 7.79
CA GLN A 72 16.65 -14.20 7.63
C GLN A 72 16.22 -12.74 7.64
N LEU A 73 16.61 -12.01 8.70
CA LEU A 73 16.24 -10.61 8.85
C LEU A 73 17.23 -9.72 8.08
N ASP A 74 16.73 -9.06 7.05
CA ASP A 74 17.33 -7.87 6.46
C ASP A 74 16.32 -6.74 6.57
N ILE A 75 16.74 -5.63 7.17
CA ILE A 75 15.88 -4.46 7.40
C ILE A 75 15.88 -3.48 6.23
N CYS A 76 16.78 -3.68 5.25
CA CYS A 76 16.90 -2.84 4.07
C CYS A 76 17.18 -3.68 2.79
N PRO A 77 16.36 -4.71 2.49
CA PRO A 77 16.53 -5.45 1.26
C PRO A 77 16.12 -4.56 0.07
N GLN A 78 16.85 -4.66 -1.06
CA GLN A 78 16.51 -3.97 -2.33
C GLN A 78 15.32 -4.65 -3.04
N TYR A 79 14.21 -4.79 -2.33
CA TYR A 79 12.98 -5.47 -2.73
C TYR A 79 11.79 -4.61 -2.34
N VAL A 80 10.71 -4.64 -3.12
CA VAL A 80 9.46 -3.97 -2.73
C VAL A 80 8.75 -4.76 -1.63
N PHE A 81 8.81 -6.09 -1.69
CA PHE A 81 8.08 -6.96 -0.79
C PHE A 81 9.01 -7.79 0.09
N ASN A 82 8.68 -7.86 1.38
CA ASN A 82 9.28 -8.81 2.31
C ASN A 82 8.88 -10.23 1.92
N ASP A 83 7.59 -10.48 1.72
CA ASP A 83 7.04 -11.77 1.33
C ASP A 83 6.06 -11.64 0.15
N LEU A 84 5.18 -12.60 -0.07
CA LEU A 84 4.28 -12.58 -1.23
C LEU A 84 3.28 -11.41 -1.24
N VAL A 85 3.06 -10.72 -0.12
CA VAL A 85 2.04 -9.66 -0.04
C VAL A 85 2.45 -8.45 0.81
N HIS A 86 3.40 -8.58 1.74
CA HIS A 86 3.75 -7.52 2.67
C HIS A 86 4.92 -6.67 2.14
N PRO A 87 4.76 -5.33 2.04
CA PRO A 87 5.84 -4.45 1.63
C PRO A 87 7.01 -4.42 2.61
N THR A 88 8.18 -4.00 2.13
CA THR A 88 9.34 -3.70 2.99
C THR A 88 9.11 -2.44 3.82
N GLN A 89 9.91 -2.25 4.87
CA GLN A 89 9.81 -1.09 5.75
C GLN A 89 9.96 0.24 5.01
N GLU A 90 10.84 0.29 4.01
CA GLU A 90 11.06 1.48 3.18
C GLU A 90 9.82 1.79 2.32
N VAL A 91 9.19 0.77 1.73
CA VAL A 91 7.94 0.95 0.97
C VAL A 91 6.81 1.43 1.88
N HIS A 92 6.72 0.89 3.11
CA HIS A 92 5.79 1.40 4.13
C HIS A 92 6.06 2.88 4.45
N HIS A 93 7.32 3.29 4.55
CA HIS A 93 7.68 4.69 4.82
C HIS A 93 7.26 5.62 3.67
N CYS A 94 7.54 5.24 2.42
CA CYS A 94 7.09 5.98 1.24
C CYS A 94 5.56 6.13 1.23
N PHE A 95 4.84 5.05 1.49
CA PHE A 95 3.38 5.07 1.54
C PHE A 95 2.86 5.98 2.67
N ALA A 96 3.49 5.96 3.84
CA ALA A 96 3.14 6.83 4.96
C ALA A 96 3.31 8.32 4.62
N ILE A 97 4.39 8.70 3.92
CA ILE A 97 4.62 10.08 3.46
C ILE A 97 3.52 10.51 2.47
N MET A 98 3.18 9.65 1.51
CA MET A 98 2.14 9.96 0.53
C MET A 98 0.76 10.12 1.20
N LEU A 99 0.46 9.29 2.19
CA LEU A 99 -0.78 9.38 2.95
C LEU A 99 -0.81 10.62 3.85
N GLU A 100 0.31 10.97 4.48
CA GLU A 100 0.44 12.18 5.30
C GLU A 100 0.23 13.44 4.46
N SER A 101 0.83 13.51 3.26
CA SER A 101 0.59 14.59 2.30
C SER A 101 -0.88 14.70 1.89
N PHE A 102 -1.54 13.57 1.64
CA PHE A 102 -2.97 13.54 1.35
C PHE A 102 -3.80 14.06 2.53
N ILE A 103 -3.52 13.60 3.75
CA ILE A 103 -4.23 14.04 4.95
C ILE A 103 -4.02 15.54 5.17
N ALA A 104 -2.79 16.04 5.06
CA ALA A 104 -2.49 17.46 5.19
C ALA A 104 -3.29 18.29 4.17
N HIS A 105 -3.25 17.92 2.89
CA HIS A 105 -3.99 18.62 1.84
C HIS A 105 -5.52 18.58 2.04
N HIS A 106 -6.03 17.46 2.53
CA HIS A 106 -7.46 17.24 2.66
C HIS A 106 -8.03 17.50 4.04
N TYR A 107 -7.26 17.72 5.10
CA TYR A 107 -7.79 17.89 6.46
C TYR A 107 -7.14 19.03 7.23
N SER A 108 -6.01 19.58 6.77
CA SER A 108 -5.49 20.80 7.37
C SER A 108 -6.48 21.95 7.19
N THR A 109 -6.56 22.80 8.21
CA THR A 109 -7.42 24.00 8.25
C THR A 109 -6.62 25.29 8.10
N GLU A 110 -5.34 25.19 7.73
CA GLU A 110 -4.52 26.34 7.33
C GLU A 110 -4.81 26.77 5.89
#